data_AF-A0A432RG46-F1
#
_entry.id   AF-A0A432RG46-F1
#
_cell.length_a   1.000
_cell.length_b   1.000
_cell.length_c   1.000
_cell.angle_alpha   90.00
_cell.angle_beta   90.00
_cell.angle_gamma   90.00
#
_symmetry.space_group_name_H-M   'P 1'
#
loop_
_entity.id
_entity.type
_entity.pdbx_description
1 polymer ?
#
loop_
_entity_poly.entity_id
_entity_poly.type
_entity_poly.pdbx_seq_one_letter_code
_entity_poly.pdbx_strand_id
1 'polypeptide(L)' 'HDVEESLSIADHVCLLSAGRVILAGTPDEVRQSSDPRVVQFLQGQADGPVGFHYPAPNYEAQLLEA' A
#
# COMPACT_ATOMS: atom_id res chain seq x y z
N HIS A 1 -9.14 4.49 5.29
CA HIS A 1 -9.93 4.45 4.04
C HIS A 1 -10.57 3.08 3.98
N ASP A 2 -11.89 3.01 3.80
CA ASP A 2 -12.55 1.72 3.65
C ASP A 2 -12.50 1.30 2.18
N VAL A 3 -11.44 0.55 1.84
CA VAL A 3 -11.12 0.19 0.45
C VAL A 3 -12.18 -0.77 -0.09
N GLU A 4 -12.59 -1.76 0.70
CA GLU A 4 -13.55 -2.79 0.27
C GLU A 4 -14.93 -2.16 0.01
N GLU A 5 -15.43 -1.31 0.90
CA GLU A 5 -16.69 -0.58 0.68
C GLU A 5 -16.61 0.29 -0.58
N SER A 6 -15.49 1.00 -0.79
CA SER A 6 -15.31 1.85 -1.98
C SER A 6 -15.33 1.03 -3.27
N LEU A 7 -14.66 -0.13 -3.29
CA LEU A 7 -14.63 -1.05 -4.43
C LEU A 7 -15.99 -1.74 -4.68
N SER A 8 -16.91 -1.73 -3.73
CA SER A 8 -18.24 -2.34 -3.87
C SER A 8 -19.23 -1.48 -4.68
N ILE A 9 -19.00 -0.17 -4.74
CA ILE A 9 -19.90 0.79 -5.40
C ILE A 9 -19.29 1.49 -6.62
N ALA A 10 -17.96 1.46 -6.76
CA ALA A 10 -17.29 2.18 -7.84
C ALA A 10 -17.33 1.39 -9.16
N ASP A 11 -17.65 2.07 -10.26
CA ASP A 11 -17.52 1.48 -11.60
C ASP A 11 -16.06 1.46 -12.08
N HIS A 12 -15.28 2.45 -11.65
CA HIS A 12 -13.88 2.64 -12.02
C HIS A 12 -13.07 3.21 -10.87
N VAL A 13 -11.80 2.82 -10.81
CA VAL A 13 -10.87 3.13 -9.72
C VAL A 13 -9.53 3.55 -10.31
N CYS A 14 -8.94 4.59 -9.74
CA CYS A 14 -7.56 5.00 -10.00
C CYS A 14 -6.77 5.00 -8.69
N LEU A 15 -5.68 4.24 -8.64
CA LEU A 15 -4.74 4.23 -7.52
C LEU A 15 -3.55 5.14 -7.82
N LEU A 16 -3.24 6.02 -6.87
CA LEU A 16 -2.14 6.97 -6.98
C LEU A 16 -1.07 6.69 -5.93
N SER A 17 0.20 6.75 -6.35
CA SER A 17 1.35 6.70 -5.45
C SER A 17 2.50 7.54 -6.01
N ALA A 18 3.20 8.27 -5.14
CA ALA A 18 4.29 9.18 -5.50
C ALA A 18 3.93 10.15 -6.66
N GLY A 19 2.70 10.68 -6.65
CA GLY A 19 2.21 11.61 -7.68
C GLY A 19 1.93 10.99 -9.05
N ARG A 20 1.88 9.66 -9.16
CA ARG A 20 1.60 8.94 -10.41
C ARG A 20 0.43 7.99 -10.24
N VAL A 21 -0.33 7.78 -11.31
CA VAL A 21 -1.31 6.69 -11.38
C VAL A 21 -0.54 5.38 -11.54
N ILE A 22 -0.71 4.48 -10.57
CA ILE A 22 -0.06 3.16 -10.59
C ILE A 22 -1.01 2.06 -11.10
N LEU A 23 -2.32 2.31 -11.05
CA LEU A 23 -3.35 1.43 -11.62
C LEU A 23 -4.61 2.25 -11.91
N ALA A 24 -5.26 1.97 -13.04
CA ALA A 24 -6.58 2.51 -13.38
C ALA A 24 -7.41 1.41 -14.06
N GLY A 25 -8.61 1.14 -13.56
CA GLY A 25 -9.43 0.02 -14.05
C GLY A 25 -10.72 -0.15 -13.27
N THR A 26 -11.41 -1.25 -13.53
CA THR A 26 -12.58 -1.72 -12.77
C THR A 26 -12.15 -2.24 -11.39
N PRO A 27 -13.06 -2.37 -10.43
CA PRO A 27 -12.75 -2.98 -9.13
C PRO A 27 -12.13 -4.38 -9.24
N ASP A 28 -12.55 -5.18 -10.22
CA ASP A 28 -12.02 -6.53 -10.41
C ASP A 28 -10.60 -6.52 -10.95
N GLU A 29 -10.26 -5.60 -11.85
CA GLU A 29 -8.88 -5.39 -12.31
C GLU A 29 -7.97 -4.91 -11.17
N VAL A 30 -8.49 -4.07 -10.27
CA VAL A 30 -7.77 -3.64 -9.06
C VAL A 30 -7.48 -4.84 -8.15
N ARG A 31 -8.49 -5.68 -7.88
CA ARG A 31 -8.37 -6.87 -7.02
C ARG A 31 -7.42 -7.93 -7.58
N GLN A 32 -7.35 -8.05 -8.91
CA GLN A 32 -6.48 -9.02 -9.60
C GLN A 32 -5.07 -8.48 -9.89
N SER A 33 -4.76 -7.26 -9.45
CA SER A 33 -3.44 -6.66 -9.68
C SER A 33 -2.32 -7.48 -9.07
N SER A 34 -1.26 -7.70 -9.84
CA SER A 34 0.00 -8.30 -9.38
C SER A 34 1.05 -7.25 -9.00
N ASP A 35 0.73 -5.94 -9.06
CA ASP A 35 1.66 -4.90 -8.63
C ASP A 35 1.80 -4.94 -7.10
N PRO A 36 3.00 -5.16 -6.55
CA PRO A 36 3.19 -5.33 -5.11
C PRO A 36 2.78 -4.10 -4.30
N ARG A 37 2.79 -2.89 -4.89
CA ARG A 37 2.32 -1.67 -4.22
C ARG A 37 0.79 -1.65 -4.09
N VAL A 38 0.10 -2.11 -5.14
CA VAL A 38 -1.37 -2.24 -5.13
C VAL A 38 -1.77 -3.31 -4.12
N VAL A 39 -1.12 -4.48 -4.14
CA VAL A 39 -1.36 -5.56 -3.19
C VAL A 39 -1.13 -5.09 -1.75
N GLN A 40 0.00 -4.43 -1.47
CA GLN A 40 0.30 -3.89 -0.14
C GLN A 40 -0.78 -2.90 0.32
N PHE A 41 -1.23 -2.00 -0.56
CA PHE A 41 -2.29 -1.04 -0.26
C PHE A 41 -3.65 -1.70 0.02
N LEU A 42 -4.07 -2.64 -0.85
CA LEU A 42 -5.36 -3.32 -0.71
C LEU A 42 -5.43 -4.20 0.54
N GLN A 43 -4.34 -4.90 0.86
CA GLN A 43 -4.29 -5.83 1.98
C GLN A 43 -3.85 -5.19 3.30
N GLY A 44 -3.43 -3.92 3.28
CA GLY A 44 -2.91 -3.22 4.45
C GLY A 44 -1.65 -3.86 5.03
N GLN A 45 -0.80 -4.47 4.18
CA GLN A 45 0.42 -5.12 4.65
C GLN A 45 1.43 -4.08 5.17
N ALA A 46 1.97 -4.34 6.37
CA ALA A 46 3.00 -3.49 6.97
C ALA A 46 4.30 -3.52 6.15
N ASP A 47 4.62 -4.70 5.60
CA ASP A 47 5.80 -4.91 4.76
C ASP A 47 5.42 -4.82 3.27
N GLY A 48 6.35 -4.33 2.46
CA GLY A 48 6.18 -4.22 1.03
C GLY A 48 7.05 -3.12 0.41
N PRO A 49 6.87 -2.82 -0.88
CA PRO A 49 7.65 -1.80 -1.60
C PRO A 49 7.50 -0.39 -1.03
N VAL A 50 6.42 -0.11 -0.29
CA VAL A 50 6.20 1.15 0.43
C VAL A 50 6.44 0.90 1.93
N GLY A 51 7.70 0.95 2.35
CA GLY A 51 8.07 0.81 3.76
C GLY A 51 7.75 2.06 4.59
N PHE A 52 7.93 1.97 5.90
CA PHE A 52 7.83 3.15 6.77
C PHE A 52 8.90 4.19 6.42
N HIS A 53 8.48 5.44 6.26
CA HIS A 53 9.37 6.54 5.89
C HIS A 53 10.43 6.87 6.93
N TYR A 54 10.25 6.41 8.18
CA TYR A 54 11.20 6.66 9.25
C TYR A 54 12.04 5.41 9.50
N PRO A 55 13.28 5.35 8.99
CA PRO A 55 14.16 4.23 9.29
C PRO A 55 14.52 4.26 10.79
N ALA A 56 14.51 3.08 11.42
CA ALA A 56 14.97 2.92 12.79
C ALA A 56 16.42 2.41 12.80
N PRO A 57 17.28 2.90 13.71
CA PRO A 57 18.57 2.28 13.98
C PRO A 57 18.40 0.84 14.50
N ASN A 58 19.51 0.10 14.56
CA ASN A 58 19.48 -1.24 15.16
C ASN A 58 18.99 -1.15 16.62
N TYR A 59 17.97 -1.93 16.95
CA TYR A 59 17.30 -1.86 18.25
C TYR A 59 18.24 -2.20 19.44
N GLU A 60 19.15 -3.16 19.28
CA GLU A 60 20.12 -3.53 20.31
C GLU A 60 21.09 -2.38 20.59
N ALA A 61 21.61 -1.73 19.54
CA ALA A 61 22.45 -0.55 19.69
C ALA A 61 21.71 0.58 20.44
N GLN A 62 20.43 0.82 20.12
CA GLN A 62 19.63 1.82 20.83
C GLN A 62 19.38 1.50 22.30
N LEU A 63 19.33 0.21 22.67
CA LEU A 63 19.13 -0.23 24.05
C LEU A 63 20.40 -0.15 24.89
N LEU A 64 21.57 -0.36 24.27
CA LEU A 64 22.87 -0.43 24.96
C LEU A 64 23.61 0.92 24.99
N GLU A 65 23.18 1.92 24.22
CA GLU A 65 23.73 3.29 24.23
C GLU A 65 23.04 4.24 25.25
N ALA A 66 22.19 3.71 26.14
CA ALA A 66 21.48 4.49 27.18
C ALA A 66 22.27 4.65 28.49
#